data_AF-A0A948QIT9-F1
#
_entry.id   AF-A0A948QIT9-F1
#
_cell.length_a   1.000
_cell.length_b   1.000
_cell.length_c   1.000
_cell.angle_alpha   90.00
_cell.angle_beta   90.00
_cell.angle_gamma   90.00
#
_symmetry.space_group_name_H-M   'P 1'
#
loop_
_entity.id
_entity.type
_entity.pdbx_description
1 polymer ?
#
loop_
_entity_poly.entity_id
_entity_poly.type
_entity_poly.pdbx_seq_one_letter_code
_entity_poly.pdbx_strand_id
1 'polypeptide(L)'
;PDRMVLSRHSNSHFAALKDLLEERCDAAATNEGWLVRATKEGLATSRLRVLVVAGRIPLDVICASARFPAELVQKTRRALLEFSAQRDIGRDQLGPSFLVDGFAEPSEKDFKAFERAALEEGILR
;
A
#
# COMPACT_ATOMS: atom_id res chain seq x y z
N PRO A 1 26.95 -15.47 -12.78
CA PRO A 1 27.70 -14.24 -12.44
C PRO A 1 26.88 -13.34 -11.53
N ASP A 2 27.39 -13.07 -10.33
CA ASP A 2 26.75 -12.17 -9.38
C ASP A 2 26.85 -10.74 -9.93
N ARG A 3 25.72 -10.17 -10.32
CA ARG A 3 25.64 -8.76 -10.70
C ARG A 3 25.41 -7.94 -9.45
N MET A 4 26.15 -6.84 -9.35
CA MET A 4 25.88 -5.81 -8.36
C MET A 4 24.47 -5.26 -8.60
N VAL A 5 23.60 -5.40 -7.60
CA VAL A 5 22.25 -4.84 -7.60
C VAL A 5 22.35 -3.41 -7.09
N LEU A 6 21.97 -2.44 -7.92
CA LEU A 6 21.91 -1.03 -7.54
C LEU A 6 20.46 -0.66 -7.25
N SER A 7 20.20 -0.13 -6.05
CA SER A 7 18.87 0.33 -5.66
C SER A 7 18.63 1.77 -6.12
N ARG A 8 17.45 2.02 -6.70
CA ARG A 8 16.97 3.36 -7.07
C ARG A 8 15.55 3.56 -6.56
N HIS A 9 15.25 4.77 -6.09
CA HIS A 9 13.91 5.17 -5.72
C HIS A 9 13.22 5.90 -6.89
N SER A 10 12.14 5.30 -7.42
CA SER A 10 11.32 5.91 -8.48
C SER A 10 10.23 6.86 -7.94
N ASN A 11 10.17 7.08 -6.63
CA ASN A 11 9.25 8.00 -5.91
C ASN A 11 7.75 7.67 -5.96
N SER A 12 7.30 6.71 -6.78
CA SER A 12 5.93 6.18 -6.74
C SER A 12 5.86 4.78 -7.35
N HIS A 13 4.79 4.05 -7.02
CA HIS A 13 4.49 2.73 -7.61
C HIS A 13 4.32 2.81 -9.14
N PHE A 14 3.60 3.82 -9.63
CA PHE A 14 3.42 4.03 -11.07
C PHE A 14 4.75 4.30 -11.78
N ALA A 15 5.59 5.16 -11.21
CA ALA A 15 6.90 5.47 -11.77
C ALA A 15 7.84 4.25 -11.76
N ALA A 16 7.78 3.41 -10.72
CA ALA A 16 8.57 2.17 -10.67
C ALA A 16 8.18 1.19 -11.79
N LEU A 17 6.87 1.02 -12.05
CA LEU A 17 6.37 0.20 -13.16
C LEU A 17 6.76 0.80 -14.52
N LYS A 18 6.70 2.12 -14.66
CA LYS A 18 7.12 2.83 -15.86
C LYS A 18 8.61 2.68 -16.12
N ASP A 19 9.45 2.85 -15.10
CA ASP A 19 10.91 2.71 -15.21
C ASP A 19 11.30 1.29 -15.67
N LEU A 20 10.62 0.25 -15.17
CA LEU A 20 10.83 -1.12 -15.62
C LEU A 20 10.44 -1.33 -17.10
N LEU A 21 9.29 -0.78 -17.53
CA LEU A 21 8.84 -0.86 -18.92
C LEU A 21 9.73 -0.09 -19.90
N GLU A 22 10.37 0.98 -19.42
CA GLU A 22 11.33 1.81 -20.17
C GLU A 22 12.78 1.31 -20.03
N GLU A 23 12.97 0.09 -19.51
CA GLU A 23 14.28 -0.58 -19.38
C GLU A 23 15.31 0.22 -18.56
N ARG A 24 14.84 1.05 -17.61
CA ARG A 24 15.69 1.83 -16.69
C ARG A 24 16.14 1.04 -15.46
N CYS A 25 15.51 -0.11 -15.21
CA CYS A 25 15.89 -1.08 -14.19
C CYS A 25 15.54 -2.49 -14.64
N ASP A 26 16.21 -3.49 -14.06
CA ASP A 26 15.96 -4.91 -14.36
C ASP A 26 14.75 -5.47 -13.58
N ALA A 27 14.39 -4.84 -12.46
CA ALA A 27 13.29 -5.21 -11.59
C ALA A 27 12.73 -3.99 -10.86
N ALA A 28 11.46 -4.06 -10.46
CA ALA A 28 10.78 -3.04 -9.67
C ALA A 28 9.89 -3.68 -8.60
N ALA A 29 9.74 -3.01 -7.46
CA ALA A 29 8.83 -3.42 -6.39
C ALA A 29 7.59 -2.49 -6.38
N THR A 30 6.41 -3.09 -6.28
CA THR A 30 5.13 -2.38 -6.15
C THR A 30 4.12 -3.20 -5.36
N ASN A 31 2.98 -2.60 -4.98
CA ASN A 31 1.84 -3.35 -4.48
C ASN A 31 0.91 -3.81 -5.62
N GLU A 32 0.08 -4.80 -5.33
CA GLU A 32 -0.86 -5.41 -6.29
C GLU A 32 -1.87 -4.41 -6.86
N GLY A 33 -2.41 -3.52 -6.02
CA GLY A 33 -3.39 -2.52 -6.44
C GLY A 33 -2.87 -1.62 -7.56
N TRP A 34 -1.58 -1.25 -7.50
CA TRP A 34 -0.95 -0.45 -8.54
C TRP A 34 -0.70 -1.21 -9.84
N LEU A 35 -0.51 -2.53 -9.82
CA LEU A 35 -0.39 -3.31 -11.05
C LEU A 35 -1.71 -3.31 -11.84
N VAL A 36 -2.84 -3.47 -11.14
CA VAL A 36 -4.18 -3.39 -11.74
C VAL A 36 -4.45 -1.97 -12.26
N ARG A 37 -4.13 -0.95 -11.45
CA ARG A 37 -4.36 0.46 -11.80
C ARG A 37 -3.50 0.94 -12.97
N ALA A 38 -2.22 0.58 -13.01
CA ALA A 38 -1.29 0.94 -14.08
C ALA A 38 -1.82 0.53 -15.46
N THR A 39 -2.48 -0.64 -15.54
CA THR A 39 -3.13 -1.12 -16.77
C THR A 39 -4.23 -0.17 -17.23
N LYS A 40 -5.09 0.29 -16.30
CA LYS A 40 -6.16 1.27 -16.59
C LYS A 40 -5.61 2.64 -16.96
N GLU A 41 -4.41 2.98 -16.46
CA GLU A 41 -3.70 4.22 -16.76
C GLU A 41 -2.78 4.11 -18.01
N GLY A 42 -2.90 3.02 -18.79
CA GLY A 42 -2.27 2.90 -20.11
C GLY A 42 -0.87 2.29 -20.10
N LEU A 43 -0.35 1.83 -18.97
CA LEU A 43 0.90 1.05 -18.96
C LEU A 43 0.65 -0.36 -19.50
N ALA A 44 1.57 -0.83 -20.35
CA ALA A 44 1.55 -2.18 -20.93
C ALA A 44 2.02 -3.23 -19.90
N THR A 45 1.30 -3.36 -18.79
CA THR A 45 1.60 -4.28 -17.68
C THR A 45 1.61 -5.75 -18.11
N SER A 46 0.99 -6.11 -19.24
CA SER A 46 1.07 -7.43 -19.87
C SER A 46 2.49 -7.82 -20.30
N ARG A 47 3.40 -6.84 -20.42
CA ARG A 47 4.84 -7.06 -20.68
C ARG A 47 5.63 -7.33 -19.41
N LEU A 48 5.01 -7.27 -18.23
CA LEU A 48 5.64 -7.47 -16.94
C LEU A 48 5.33 -8.86 -16.40
N ARG A 49 6.23 -9.39 -15.56
CA ARG A 49 6.04 -10.66 -14.86
C ARG A 49 6.33 -10.49 -13.37
N VAL A 50 5.45 -11.02 -12.52
CA VAL A 50 5.68 -11.09 -11.07
C VAL A 50 6.73 -12.15 -10.79
N LEU A 51 7.86 -11.74 -10.21
CA LEU A 51 8.95 -12.64 -9.82
C LEU A 51 8.77 -13.17 -8.40
N VAL A 52 8.39 -12.30 -7.48
CA VAL A 52 8.24 -12.59 -6.05
C VAL A 52 7.08 -11.76 -5.49
N VAL A 53 6.33 -12.36 -4.57
CA VAL A 53 5.33 -11.66 -3.76
C VAL A 53 5.86 -11.61 -2.32
N ALA A 54 6.00 -10.40 -1.79
CA ALA A 54 6.40 -10.22 -0.39
C ALA A 54 5.28 -10.68 0.57
N GLY A 55 5.63 -10.84 1.85
CA GLY A 55 4.64 -11.12 2.89
C GLY A 55 3.54 -10.05 2.95
N ARG A 56 2.42 -10.39 3.60
CA ARG A 56 1.30 -9.47 3.78
C ARG A 56 1.61 -8.48 4.91
N ILE A 57 1.27 -7.22 4.68
CA ILE A 57 1.22 -6.16 5.67
C ILE A 57 -0.14 -5.46 5.60
N PRO A 58 -0.57 -4.76 6.67
CA PRO A 58 -1.72 -3.87 6.60
C PRO A 58 -1.60 -2.90 5.42
N LEU A 59 -2.68 -2.73 4.65
CA LEU A 59 -2.69 -1.86 3.48
C LEU A 59 -2.46 -0.40 3.86
N ASP A 60 -3.21 0.07 4.86
CA ASP A 60 -3.12 1.42 5.40
C ASP A 60 -3.55 1.42 6.88
N VAL A 61 -3.11 2.44 7.61
CA VAL A 61 -3.48 2.68 9.00
C VAL A 61 -3.86 4.13 9.19
N ILE A 62 -4.99 4.36 9.85
CA ILE A 62 -5.39 5.70 10.28
C ILE A 62 -4.84 5.94 11.69
N CYS A 63 -3.92 6.90 11.80
CA CYS A 63 -3.34 7.32 13.07
C CYS A 63 -3.97 8.64 13.55
N ALA A 64 -4.24 8.73 14.85
CA ALA A 64 -4.65 9.98 15.49
C ALA A 64 -3.48 10.58 16.29
N SER A 65 -3.34 11.90 16.25
CA SER A 65 -2.36 12.61 17.09
C SER A 65 -2.71 12.47 18.57
N ALA A 66 -1.69 12.31 19.42
CA ALA A 66 -1.85 12.29 20.87
C ALA A 66 -2.45 13.59 21.45
N ARG A 67 -2.41 14.70 20.68
CA ARG A 67 -3.01 15.99 21.08
C ARG A 67 -4.49 16.09 20.72
N PHE A 68 -5.05 15.13 19.99
CA PHE A 68 -6.44 15.18 19.55
C PHE A 68 -7.38 14.82 20.72
N PRO A 69 -8.54 15.49 20.88
CA PRO A 69 -9.47 15.20 21.96
C PRO A 69 -9.90 13.73 21.96
N ALA A 70 -9.72 13.04 23.09
CA ALA A 70 -9.97 11.60 23.20
C ALA A 70 -11.40 11.20 22.81
N GLU A 71 -12.39 12.03 23.16
CA GLU A 71 -13.79 11.81 22.78
C GLU A 71 -13.97 11.77 21.25
N LEU A 72 -13.34 12.70 20.53
CA LEU A 72 -13.41 12.73 19.07
C LEU A 72 -12.66 11.55 18.46
N VAL A 73 -11.51 11.14 19.02
CA VAL A 73 -10.81 9.93 18.58
C VAL A 73 -11.72 8.71 18.68
N GLN A 74 -12.39 8.52 19.82
CA GLN A 74 -13.29 7.37 20.03
C GLN A 74 -14.52 7.43 19.12
N LYS A 75 -15.11 8.62 18.94
CA LYS A 75 -16.25 8.81 18.04
C LYS A 75 -15.89 8.50 16.59
N THR A 76 -14.74 8.98 16.12
CA THR A 76 -14.24 8.71 14.76
C THR A 76 -13.88 7.24 14.59
N ARG A 77 -13.18 6.63 15.56
CA ARG A 77 -12.84 5.20 15.53
C ARG A 77 -14.09 4.35 15.38
N ARG A 78 -15.11 4.58 16.21
CA ARG A 78 -16.38 3.85 16.12
C ARG A 78 -17.06 4.06 14.77
N ALA A 79 -17.14 5.29 14.28
CA ALA A 79 -17.74 5.58 12.98
C ALA A 79 -17.02 4.85 11.82
N LEU A 80 -15.68 4.78 11.85
CA LEU A 80 -14.90 4.03 10.88
C LEU A 80 -15.14 2.51 10.99
N LEU A 81 -15.16 1.95 12.20
CA LEU A 81 -15.39 0.51 12.39
C LEU A 81 -16.82 0.09 12.02
N GLU A 82 -17.80 0.96 12.20
CA GLU A 82 -19.18 0.72 11.79
C GLU A 82 -19.38 0.92 10.28
N PHE A 83 -18.51 1.67 9.62
CA PHE A 83 -18.64 2.01 8.20
C PHE A 83 -18.65 0.78 7.30
N SER A 84 -19.58 0.80 6.35
CA SER A 84 -19.67 -0.16 5.25
C SER A 84 -19.80 0.61 3.95
N ALA A 85 -18.84 0.43 3.04
CA ALA A 85 -18.83 1.06 1.73
C ALA A 85 -20.15 0.86 0.97
N GLN A 86 -20.68 -0.37 1.00
CA GLN A 86 -21.92 -0.69 0.31
C GLN A 86 -23.14 0.01 0.92
N ARG A 87 -23.26 0.02 2.25
CA ARG A 87 -24.44 0.56 2.95
C ARG A 87 -24.45 2.08 2.97
N ASP A 88 -23.30 2.70 3.23
CA ASP A 88 -23.26 4.11 3.63
C ASP A 88 -23.06 5.07 2.43
N ILE A 89 -22.40 4.61 1.37
CA ILE A 89 -22.09 5.46 0.19
C ILE A 89 -22.39 4.78 -1.16
N GLY A 90 -22.62 3.47 -1.18
CA GLY A 90 -22.76 2.68 -2.40
C GLY A 90 -21.39 2.44 -3.07
N ARG A 91 -21.06 1.17 -3.30
CA ARG A 91 -19.72 0.75 -3.78
C ARG A 91 -19.25 1.49 -5.04
N ASP A 92 -20.17 1.83 -5.94
CA ASP A 92 -19.85 2.51 -7.20
C ASP A 92 -19.31 3.95 -7.01
N GLN A 93 -19.58 4.57 -5.85
CA GLN A 93 -19.10 5.93 -5.57
C GLN A 93 -17.64 6.01 -5.08
N LEU A 94 -17.06 4.91 -4.60
CA LEU A 94 -15.65 4.86 -4.18
C LEU A 94 -14.66 4.89 -5.35
N GLY A 95 -15.17 4.77 -6.57
CA GLY A 95 -14.38 4.67 -7.78
C GLY A 95 -13.57 3.37 -7.83
N PRO A 96 -12.91 3.11 -8.96
CA PRO A 96 -12.13 1.88 -9.16
C PRO A 96 -10.80 1.87 -8.39
N SER A 97 -10.48 2.95 -7.67
CA SER A 97 -9.13 3.24 -7.17
C SER A 97 -8.98 3.01 -5.68
N PHE A 98 -10.06 3.07 -4.89
CA PHE A 98 -10.03 2.81 -3.46
C PHE A 98 -10.86 1.57 -3.15
N LEU A 99 -10.18 0.43 -2.98
CA LEU A 99 -10.79 -0.86 -2.67
C LEU A 99 -11.13 -1.01 -1.18
N VAL A 100 -11.38 0.10 -0.48
CA VAL A 100 -11.67 0.08 0.96
C VAL A 100 -13.14 -0.28 1.14
N ASP A 101 -13.39 -1.54 1.48
CA ASP A 101 -14.74 -2.04 1.72
C ASP A 101 -15.21 -1.85 3.18
N GLY A 102 -14.29 -1.50 4.09
CA GLY A 102 -14.54 -1.23 5.50
C GLY A 102 -13.24 -1.02 6.28
N PHE A 103 -13.36 -0.87 7.61
CA PHE A 103 -12.23 -0.71 8.53
C PHE A 103 -12.26 -1.81 9.59
N ALA A 104 -11.08 -2.15 10.11
CA ALA A 104 -10.92 -3.13 11.17
C ALA A 104 -9.99 -2.60 12.26
N GLU A 105 -10.11 -3.19 13.44
CA GLU A 105 -9.18 -2.91 14.54
C GLU A 105 -7.77 -3.38 14.16
N PRO A 106 -6.75 -2.50 14.24
CA PRO A 106 -5.38 -2.92 13.98
C PRO A 106 -4.91 -3.88 15.07
N SER A 107 -4.17 -4.91 14.67
CA SER A 107 -3.48 -5.80 15.61
C SER A 107 -1.97 -5.55 15.55
N GLU A 108 -1.32 -5.39 16.69
CA GLU A 108 0.14 -5.18 16.77
C GLU A 108 0.92 -6.28 16.05
N LYS A 109 0.41 -7.53 16.08
CA LYS A 109 1.04 -8.67 15.40
C LYS A 109 1.18 -8.44 13.89
N ASP A 110 0.27 -7.68 13.28
CA ASP A 110 0.24 -7.44 11.83
C ASP A 110 1.38 -6.49 11.40
N PHE A 111 1.96 -5.74 12.35
CA PHE A 111 3.05 -4.81 12.12
C PHE A 111 4.44 -5.39 12.41
N LYS A 112 4.55 -6.54 13.08
CA LYS A 112 5.85 -7.09 13.51
C LYS A 112 6.82 -7.35 12.36
N ALA A 113 6.31 -7.80 11.22
CA ALA A 113 7.14 -8.00 10.02
C ALA A 113 7.69 -6.68 9.48
N PHE A 114 6.86 -5.62 9.48
CA PHE A 114 7.24 -4.28 9.07
C PHE A 114 8.24 -3.65 10.05
N GLU A 115 7.98 -3.72 11.35
CA GLU A 115 8.89 -3.22 12.40
C GLU A 115 10.28 -3.84 12.28
N ARG A 116 10.35 -5.17 12.11
CA ARG A 116 11.63 -5.88 11.95
C ARG A 116 12.37 -5.40 10.71
N ALA A 117 11.71 -5.36 9.55
CA ALA A 117 12.34 -4.89 8.32
C ALA A 117 12.81 -3.44 8.42
N ALA A 118 12.01 -2.56 9.04
CA ALA A 118 12.37 -1.16 9.22
C ALA A 118 13.55 -0.95 10.19
N LEU A 119 13.73 -1.82 11.18
CA LEU A 119 14.93 -1.85 12.04
C LEU A 119 16.16 -2.36 11.30
N GLU A 120 16.03 -3.45 10.54
CA GLU A 120 17.12 -4.03 9.73
C GLU A 120 17.65 -3.03 8.69
N GLU A 121 16.76 -2.23 8.10
CA GLU A 121 17.08 -1.20 7.11
C GLU A 121 17.46 0.16 7.75
N GLY A 122 17.48 0.26 9.08
CA GLY A 122 17.83 1.50 9.80
C GLY A 122 16.85 2.67 9.61
N ILE A 123 15.61 2.38 9.18
CA ILE A 123 14.52 3.35 9.04
C ILE A 123 13.96 3.72 10.41
N LEU A 124 13.72 2.70 11.25
CA LEU A 124 13.40 2.88 12.66
C LEU A 124 14.70 2.86 13.47
N ARG A 125 14.75 3.70 14.50
CA ARG A 125 15.88 3.81 15.44
C ARG A 125 15.39 3.61 16.86
#